data_AF-A0A3N0AGC5-F1
#
_entry.id   AF-A0A3N0AGC5-F1
#
_cell.length_a   1.000
_cell.length_b   1.000
_cell.length_c   1.000
_cell.angle_alpha   90.00
_cell.angle_beta   90.00
_cell.angle_gamma   90.00
#
_symmetry.space_group_name_H-M   'P 1'
#
loop_
_entity.id
_entity.type
_entity.pdbx_description
1 polymer ?
#
loop_
_entity_poly.entity_id
_entity_poly.type
_entity_poly.pdbx_seq_one_letter_code
_entity_poly.pdbx_strand_id
1 'polypeptide(L)'
;MTVIAMFYYTLFILLVSIVAAAFCLSGYLVSHRRVLILACAGFLSYFLDVALVFQDDFLLRGGSAPLDSIYFVGSQLPSVVTGTGLIASFWLCLCDFFEVRNKAFMVAPAAVFAAGSVALYFLVDGGPLGLFLFYGMRSLVMIWMLLYVAVCYIGSTDGVLRERLWRYRHFYAGLWVLVICVVAENAVFMFVIDPQLVASGSVPFFPERNFAENALMIWCAAFVCVGCWRLFALHFKTPPAENCDKTVAFIANGLPSYCDRYGLSAREEEVLREVLLGKDNQCIASEMSLALSTVKVHVHNILHKTGQANRQDLMRDFRMHS
;
A
#
# COMPACT_ATOMS: atom_id res chain seq x y z
N MET A 1 -5.30 -26.76 25.97
CA MET A 1 -4.56 -26.76 24.68
C MET A 1 -5.11 -25.74 23.68
N THR A 2 -6.43 -25.58 23.56
CA THR A 2 -7.08 -24.63 22.63
C THR A 2 -6.67 -23.16 22.82
N VAL A 3 -6.53 -22.70 24.07
CA VAL A 3 -6.16 -21.30 24.39
C VAL A 3 -4.74 -20.94 23.92
N ILE A 4 -3.78 -21.84 24.17
CA ILE A 4 -2.39 -21.63 23.75
C ILE A 4 -2.30 -21.59 22.22
N ALA A 5 -3.02 -22.48 21.54
CA ALA A 5 -3.08 -22.46 20.08
C ALA A 5 -3.66 -21.13 19.55
N MET A 6 -4.72 -20.62 20.17
CA MET A 6 -5.33 -19.34 19.79
C MET A 6 -4.44 -18.13 20.06
N PHE A 7 -3.63 -18.17 21.11
CA PHE A 7 -2.63 -17.16 21.40
C PHE A 7 -1.57 -17.08 20.28
N TYR A 8 -0.97 -18.22 19.93
CA TYR A 8 0.03 -18.27 18.84
C TYR A 8 -0.56 -17.95 17.47
N TYR A 9 -1.81 -18.36 17.23
CA TYR A 9 -2.56 -17.98 16.03
C TYR A 9 -2.68 -16.46 15.92
N THR A 10 -3.10 -15.78 17.00
CA THR A 10 -3.28 -14.32 16.99
C THR A 10 -1.95 -13.60 16.79
N LEU A 11 -0.87 -14.07 17.43
CA LEU A 11 0.48 -13.55 17.21
C LEU A 11 0.93 -13.71 15.74
N PHE A 12 0.61 -14.84 15.12
CA PHE A 12 0.92 -15.08 13.72
C PHE A 12 0.19 -14.08 12.81
N ILE A 13 -1.10 -13.83 13.05
CA ILE A 13 -1.87 -12.83 12.28
C ILE A 13 -1.27 -11.42 12.45
N LEU A 14 -0.91 -11.03 13.67
CA LEU A 14 -0.27 -9.75 13.95
C LEU A 14 1.06 -9.62 13.19
N LEU A 15 1.87 -10.69 13.19
CA LEU A 15 3.13 -10.74 12.46
C LEU A 15 2.92 -10.59 10.94
N VAL A 16 1.97 -11.32 10.35
CA VAL A 16 1.68 -11.21 8.91
C VAL A 16 1.24 -9.78 8.56
N SER A 17 0.40 -9.18 9.39
CA SER A 17 -0.14 -7.83 9.18
C SER A 17 0.95 -6.77 9.19
N ILE A 18 1.85 -6.81 10.18
CA ILE A 18 2.95 -5.83 10.27
C ILE A 18 4.00 -6.03 9.17
N VAL A 19 4.28 -7.28 8.78
CA VAL A 19 5.17 -7.57 7.65
C VAL A 19 4.57 -7.04 6.36
N ALA A 20 3.27 -7.26 6.11
CA ALA A 20 2.58 -6.72 4.95
C ALA A 20 2.63 -5.18 4.92
N ALA A 21 2.38 -4.52 6.06
CA ALA A 21 2.50 -3.07 6.17
C ALA A 21 3.93 -2.58 5.87
N ALA A 22 4.96 -3.25 6.39
CA ALA A 22 6.36 -2.89 6.14
C ALA A 22 6.74 -3.06 4.65
N PHE A 23 6.27 -4.13 4.00
CA PHE A 23 6.46 -4.33 2.55
C PHE A 23 5.76 -3.24 1.73
N CYS A 24 4.55 -2.84 2.12
CA CYS A 24 3.82 -1.75 1.47
C CYS A 24 4.56 -0.42 1.62
N LEU A 25 5.04 -0.11 2.83
CA LEU A 25 5.79 1.12 3.09
C LEU A 25 7.10 1.16 2.30
N SER A 26 7.84 0.06 2.28
CA SER A 26 9.08 -0.07 1.51
C SER A 26 8.81 0.08 0.01
N GLY A 27 7.72 -0.52 -0.49
CA GLY A 27 7.29 -0.39 -1.87
C GLY A 27 6.89 1.04 -2.24
N TYR A 28 6.26 1.75 -1.31
CA TYR A 28 5.94 3.17 -1.45
C TYR A 28 7.20 4.04 -1.53
N LEU A 29 8.17 3.83 -0.64
CA LEU A 29 9.43 4.60 -0.65
C LEU A 29 10.20 4.45 -1.97
N VAL A 30 10.11 3.29 -2.61
CA VAL A 30 10.80 3.03 -3.89
C VAL A 30 10.01 3.54 -5.10
N SER A 31 8.69 3.38 -5.11
CA SER A 31 7.87 3.67 -6.31
C SER A 31 7.02 4.94 -6.26
N HIS A 32 6.92 5.57 -5.09
CA HIS A 32 6.04 6.71 -4.80
C HIS A 32 4.56 6.49 -5.19
N ARG A 33 4.11 5.23 -5.32
CA ARG A 33 2.73 4.88 -5.68
C ARG A 33 1.78 5.02 -4.49
N ARG A 34 0.78 5.90 -4.60
CA ARG A 34 -0.18 6.20 -3.52
C ARG A 34 -0.95 4.96 -3.02
N VAL A 35 -1.34 4.04 -3.90
CA VAL A 35 -1.95 2.75 -3.51
C VAL A 35 -1.18 2.03 -2.39
N LEU A 36 0.16 2.09 -2.38
CA LEU A 36 0.97 1.35 -1.40
C LEU A 36 0.96 1.99 -0.01
N ILE A 37 0.96 3.32 0.10
CA ILE A 37 0.85 3.96 1.41
C ILE A 37 -0.56 3.78 1.99
N LEU A 38 -1.59 3.78 1.13
CA LEU A 38 -2.96 3.48 1.54
C LEU A 38 -3.11 2.01 1.99
N ALA A 39 -2.54 1.06 1.25
CA ALA A 39 -2.51 -0.35 1.66
C ALA A 39 -1.75 -0.55 2.98
N CYS A 40 -0.63 0.18 3.18
CA CYS A 40 0.09 0.19 4.45
C CYS A 40 -0.80 0.65 5.62
N ALA A 41 -1.56 1.73 5.44
CA ALA A 41 -2.52 2.21 6.45
C ALA A 41 -3.62 1.17 6.72
N GLY A 42 -4.08 0.45 5.70
CA GLY A 42 -5.06 -0.64 5.84
C GLY A 42 -4.52 -1.80 6.68
N PHE A 43 -3.34 -2.33 6.36
CA PHE A 43 -2.72 -3.40 7.14
C PHE A 43 -2.35 -2.98 8.57
N LEU A 44 -1.97 -1.72 8.79
CA LEU A 44 -1.73 -1.19 10.13
C LEU A 44 -3.04 -1.07 10.92
N SER A 45 -4.12 -0.62 10.29
CA SER A 45 -5.44 -0.57 10.92
C SER A 45 -5.93 -1.97 11.30
N TYR A 46 -5.67 -2.97 10.44
CA TYR A 46 -5.96 -4.37 10.74
C TYR A 46 -5.13 -4.92 11.90
N PHE A 47 -3.83 -4.60 11.93
CA PHE A 47 -2.96 -4.96 13.05
C PHE A 47 -3.52 -4.42 14.37
N LEU A 48 -3.95 -3.16 14.39
CA LEU A 48 -4.57 -2.56 15.58
C LEU A 48 -5.88 -3.25 15.95
N ASP A 49 -6.72 -3.60 14.97
CA ASP A 49 -7.97 -4.32 15.19
C ASP A 49 -7.73 -5.68 15.87
N VAL A 50 -6.81 -6.48 15.31
CA VAL A 50 -6.45 -7.79 15.90
C VAL A 50 -5.76 -7.62 17.27
N ALA A 51 -5.00 -6.53 17.46
CA ALA A 51 -4.36 -6.24 18.74
C ALA A 51 -5.37 -5.88 19.85
N LEU A 52 -6.46 -5.18 19.50
CA LEU A 52 -7.56 -4.91 20.44
C LEU A 52 -8.21 -6.21 20.91
N VAL A 53 -8.52 -7.11 19.96
CA VAL A 53 -9.07 -8.44 20.27
C VAL A 53 -8.11 -9.25 21.16
N PHE A 54 -6.81 -9.13 20.93
CA PHE A 54 -5.80 -9.79 21.75
C PHE A 54 -5.69 -9.20 23.16
N GLN A 55 -5.78 -7.87 23.27
CA GLN A 55 -5.78 -7.15 24.54
C GLN A 55 -6.98 -7.57 25.41
N ASP A 56 -8.18 -7.62 24.82
CA ASP A 56 -9.39 -8.02 25.55
C ASP A 56 -9.29 -9.47 26.05
N ASP A 57 -8.80 -10.39 25.22
CA ASP A 57 -8.55 -11.79 25.61
C ASP A 57 -7.54 -11.91 26.75
N PHE A 58 -6.54 -11.03 26.81
CA PHE A 58 -5.54 -10.98 27.88
C PHE A 58 -6.11 -10.39 29.18
N LEU A 59 -6.82 -9.26 29.09
CA LEU A 59 -7.37 -8.54 30.25
C LEU A 59 -8.53 -9.30 30.92
N LEU A 60 -9.45 -9.86 30.13
CA LEU A 60 -10.59 -10.64 30.63
C LEU A 60 -10.16 -11.91 31.39
N ARG A 61 -9.00 -12.48 31.03
CA ARG A 61 -8.46 -13.68 31.70
C ARG A 61 -7.56 -13.35 32.90
N GLY A 62 -6.98 -12.15 32.95
CA GLY A 62 -6.07 -11.72 34.02
C GLY A 62 -6.76 -11.03 35.21
N GLY A 63 -7.99 -10.55 35.05
CA GLY A 63 -8.73 -9.84 36.09
C GLY A 63 -9.68 -10.74 36.89
N SER A 64 -9.54 -10.75 38.22
CA SER A 64 -10.52 -11.31 39.17
C SER A 64 -11.70 -10.35 39.37
N ALA A 65 -12.29 -9.84 38.29
CA ALA A 65 -13.48 -8.97 38.35
C ALA A 65 -14.74 -9.81 38.08
N PRO A 66 -15.85 -9.58 38.81
CA PRO A 66 -17.07 -10.35 38.63
C PRO A 66 -17.62 -10.16 37.21
N LEU A 67 -17.95 -11.29 36.59
CA LEU A 67 -18.55 -11.42 35.26
C LEU A 67 -20.00 -10.91 35.27
N ASP A 68 -20.22 -9.60 35.32
CA ASP A 68 -21.56 -9.02 35.17
C ASP A 68 -22.05 -9.02 33.71
N SER A 69 -21.20 -9.41 32.76
CA SER A 69 -21.65 -9.77 31.42
C SER A 69 -20.66 -10.68 30.71
N ILE A 70 -21.10 -11.90 30.40
CA ILE A 70 -20.43 -12.83 29.49
C ILE A 70 -20.27 -12.23 28.06
N TYR A 71 -20.93 -11.09 27.81
CA TYR A 71 -20.86 -10.29 26.59
C TYR A 71 -20.04 -8.99 26.75
N PHE A 72 -19.23 -8.84 27.81
CA PHE A 72 -18.27 -7.73 27.90
C PHE A 72 -17.09 -7.99 26.95
N VAL A 73 -17.38 -7.88 25.65
CA VAL A 73 -16.41 -7.45 24.65
C VAL A 73 -15.85 -6.12 25.15
N GLY A 74 -14.57 -5.81 24.92
CA GLY A 74 -14.04 -4.48 25.27
C GLY A 74 -14.88 -3.37 24.65
N SER A 75 -14.51 -2.11 24.89
CA SER A 75 -15.26 -0.99 24.32
C SER A 75 -15.42 -1.18 22.81
N GLN A 76 -16.66 -1.41 22.36
CA GLN A 76 -17.00 -1.70 20.96
C GLN A 76 -16.62 -0.53 20.03
N LEU A 77 -16.40 0.65 20.60
CA LEU A 77 -16.00 1.88 19.92
C LEU A 77 -14.58 1.81 19.31
N PRO A 78 -13.52 1.37 20.02
CA PRO A 78 -12.23 1.07 19.40
C PRO A 78 -12.28 0.18 18.16
N SER A 79 -13.07 -0.90 18.15
CA SER A 79 -13.21 -1.76 16.96
C SER A 79 -13.87 -1.03 15.79
N VAL A 80 -14.81 -0.11 16.05
CA VAL A 80 -15.38 0.76 15.00
C VAL A 80 -14.30 1.69 14.43
N VAL A 81 -13.42 2.23 15.25
CA VAL A 81 -12.34 3.13 14.80
C VAL A 81 -11.34 2.38 13.92
N THR A 82 -10.81 1.25 14.39
CA THR A 82 -9.86 0.41 13.64
C THR A 82 -10.49 -0.16 12.37
N GLY A 83 -11.74 -0.64 12.45
CA GLY A 83 -12.51 -1.10 11.29
C GLY A 83 -12.78 0.00 10.27
N THR A 84 -13.04 1.24 10.71
CA THR A 84 -13.20 2.38 9.80
C THR A 84 -11.89 2.70 9.09
N GLY A 85 -10.77 2.68 9.81
CA GLY A 85 -9.44 2.86 9.21
C GLY A 85 -9.13 1.80 8.15
N LEU A 86 -9.49 0.54 8.42
CA LEU A 86 -9.34 -0.58 7.49
C LEU A 86 -10.15 -0.37 6.21
N ILE A 87 -11.46 -0.14 6.34
CA ILE A 87 -12.38 0.05 5.22
C ILE A 87 -11.99 1.30 4.41
N ALA A 88 -11.70 2.41 5.08
CA ALA A 88 -11.30 3.65 4.42
C ALA A 88 -10.03 3.42 3.59
N SER A 89 -9.04 2.74 4.14
CA SER A 89 -7.77 2.48 3.45
C SER A 89 -7.95 1.63 2.19
N PHE A 90 -8.67 0.51 2.28
CA PHE A 90 -8.91 -0.35 1.12
C PHE A 90 -9.85 0.29 0.08
N TRP A 91 -10.84 1.05 0.53
CA TRP A 91 -11.70 1.81 -0.39
C TRP A 91 -10.93 2.90 -1.13
N LEU A 92 -10.05 3.63 -0.44
CA LEU A 92 -9.20 4.62 -1.08
C LEU A 92 -8.20 3.97 -2.05
N CYS A 93 -7.70 2.77 -1.78
CA CYS A 93 -6.92 1.98 -2.76
C CYS A 93 -7.72 1.71 -4.03
N LEU A 94 -9.01 1.36 -3.91
CA LEU A 94 -9.89 1.16 -5.07
C LEU A 94 -10.18 2.49 -5.80
N CYS A 95 -10.42 3.57 -5.07
CA CYS A 95 -10.63 4.90 -5.65
C CYS A 95 -9.40 5.37 -6.42
N ASP A 96 -8.19 5.18 -5.89
CA ASP A 96 -6.92 5.52 -6.57
C ASP A 96 -6.71 4.61 -7.80
N PHE A 97 -7.07 3.33 -7.72
CA PHE A 97 -6.98 2.40 -8.86
C PHE A 97 -7.92 2.77 -10.03
N PHE A 98 -9.14 3.23 -9.73
CA PHE A 98 -10.12 3.67 -10.72
C PHE A 98 -10.09 5.19 -10.99
N GLU A 99 -9.09 5.90 -10.47
CA GLU A 99 -8.92 7.36 -10.61
C GLU A 99 -10.15 8.20 -10.24
N VAL A 100 -10.93 7.74 -9.25
CA VAL A 100 -12.14 8.43 -8.80
C VAL A 100 -11.77 9.68 -8.01
N ARG A 101 -12.19 10.86 -8.52
CA ARG A 101 -11.87 12.17 -7.91
C ARG A 101 -12.95 12.75 -7.01
N ASN A 102 -14.13 12.16 -6.98
CA ASN A 102 -15.25 12.69 -6.20
C ASN A 102 -15.03 12.45 -4.69
N LYS A 103 -14.73 13.53 -3.95
CA LYS A 103 -14.46 13.48 -2.50
C LYS A 103 -15.61 12.88 -1.68
N ALA A 104 -16.87 13.15 -2.06
CA ALA A 104 -18.02 12.59 -1.34
C ALA A 104 -18.06 11.07 -1.44
N PHE A 105 -17.78 10.54 -2.64
CA PHE A 105 -17.74 9.10 -2.89
C PHE A 105 -16.54 8.42 -2.23
N MET A 106 -15.40 9.11 -2.12
CA MET A 106 -14.21 8.60 -1.44
C MET A 106 -14.44 8.37 0.07
N VAL A 107 -15.33 9.12 0.70
CA VAL A 107 -15.63 8.98 2.14
C VAL A 107 -16.84 8.08 2.41
N ALA A 108 -17.68 7.83 1.39
CA ALA A 108 -18.99 7.21 1.57
C ALA A 108 -18.94 5.83 2.27
N PRO A 109 -18.13 4.83 1.87
CA PRO A 109 -18.14 3.54 2.54
C PRO A 109 -17.64 3.57 3.98
N ALA A 110 -16.63 4.40 4.26
CA ALA A 110 -16.13 4.58 5.62
C ALA A 110 -17.17 5.27 6.52
N ALA A 111 -17.86 6.29 5.99
CA ALA A 111 -18.93 6.98 6.71
C ALA A 111 -20.14 6.08 6.95
N VAL A 112 -20.55 5.27 5.95
CA VAL A 112 -21.66 4.31 6.09
C VAL A 112 -21.32 3.24 7.13
N PHE A 113 -20.09 2.72 7.13
CA PHE A 113 -19.65 1.78 8.15
C PHE A 113 -19.67 2.43 9.54
N ALA A 114 -18.99 3.56 9.74
CA ALA A 114 -18.88 4.20 11.04
C ALA A 114 -20.25 4.62 11.60
N ALA A 115 -21.07 5.32 10.80
CA ALA A 115 -22.39 5.76 11.22
C ALA A 115 -23.33 4.57 11.45
N GLY A 116 -23.29 3.55 10.60
CA GLY A 116 -24.11 2.36 10.74
C GLY A 116 -23.75 1.53 11.98
N SER A 117 -22.45 1.33 12.25
CA SER A 117 -22.00 0.65 13.46
C SER A 117 -22.35 1.41 14.73
N VAL A 118 -22.19 2.75 14.75
CA VAL A 118 -22.61 3.57 15.90
C VAL A 118 -24.13 3.57 16.07
N ALA A 119 -24.91 3.62 14.99
CA ALA A 119 -26.35 3.54 15.07
C ALA A 119 -26.80 2.18 15.63
N LEU A 120 -26.25 1.07 15.13
CA LEU A 120 -26.57 -0.27 15.62
C LEU A 120 -26.16 -0.47 17.08
N TYR A 121 -25.06 0.13 17.51
CA TYR A 121 -24.62 0.12 18.92
C TYR A 121 -25.69 0.69 19.87
N PHE A 122 -26.38 1.76 19.48
CA PHE A 122 -27.42 2.38 20.31
C PHE A 122 -28.82 1.80 20.09
N LEU A 123 -29.10 1.27 18.90
CA LEU A 123 -30.45 0.87 18.49
C LEU A 123 -30.77 -0.60 18.71
N VAL A 124 -29.75 -1.47 18.84
CA VAL A 124 -29.98 -2.91 18.92
C VAL A 124 -29.57 -3.48 20.26
N ASP A 125 -30.48 -4.24 20.86
CA ASP A 125 -30.23 -4.99 22.09
C ASP A 125 -29.11 -6.02 21.90
N GLY A 126 -28.44 -6.40 22.99
CA GLY A 126 -27.33 -7.37 23.00
C GLY A 126 -27.71 -8.82 22.65
N GLY A 127 -28.82 -9.05 21.96
CA GLY A 127 -29.23 -10.35 21.46
C GLY A 127 -28.40 -10.83 20.25
N PRO A 128 -28.52 -12.11 19.86
CA PRO A 128 -27.74 -12.69 18.76
C PRO A 128 -27.93 -11.96 17.42
N LEU A 129 -29.17 -11.53 17.13
CA LEU A 129 -29.47 -10.74 15.93
C LEU A 129 -28.78 -9.36 15.93
N GLY A 130 -28.65 -8.73 17.10
CA GLY A 130 -28.00 -7.43 17.22
C GLY A 130 -26.50 -7.50 17.00
N LEU A 131 -25.86 -8.49 17.61
CA LEU A 131 -24.44 -8.76 17.38
C LEU A 131 -24.19 -9.11 15.90
N PHE A 132 -25.09 -9.88 15.28
CA PHE A 132 -24.99 -10.22 13.86
C PHE A 132 -25.05 -9.00 12.95
N LEU A 133 -26.00 -8.09 13.20
CA LEU A 133 -26.09 -6.85 12.43
C LEU A 133 -24.88 -5.95 12.67
N PHE A 134 -24.47 -5.77 13.93
CA PHE A 134 -23.35 -4.91 14.30
C PHE A 134 -22.04 -5.36 13.63
N TYR A 135 -21.65 -6.63 13.81
CA TYR A 135 -20.44 -7.18 13.19
C TYR A 135 -20.61 -7.40 11.67
N GLY A 136 -21.84 -7.65 11.21
CA GLY A 136 -22.18 -7.79 9.80
C GLY A 136 -22.04 -6.51 8.97
N MET A 137 -22.05 -5.32 9.60
CA MET A 137 -21.81 -4.05 8.91
C MET A 137 -20.50 -4.04 8.13
N ARG A 138 -19.45 -4.64 8.70
CA ARG A 138 -18.14 -4.72 8.05
C ARG A 138 -18.23 -5.53 6.76
N SER A 139 -18.86 -6.71 6.83
CA SER A 139 -19.08 -7.58 5.68
C SER A 139 -19.96 -6.92 4.61
N LEU A 140 -20.99 -6.17 5.00
CA LEU A 140 -21.84 -5.42 4.08
C LEU A 140 -21.01 -4.43 3.25
N VAL A 141 -20.14 -3.66 3.90
CA VAL A 141 -19.29 -2.70 3.19
C VAL A 141 -18.23 -3.41 2.34
N MET A 142 -17.68 -4.54 2.79
CA MET A 142 -16.80 -5.37 1.95
C MET A 142 -17.51 -5.85 0.67
N ILE A 143 -18.75 -6.33 0.79
CA ILE A 143 -19.57 -6.74 -0.36
C ILE A 143 -19.81 -5.55 -1.29
N TRP A 144 -20.13 -4.37 -0.76
CA TRP A 144 -20.28 -3.16 -1.56
C TRP A 144 -19.00 -2.83 -2.35
N MET A 145 -17.82 -2.88 -1.72
CA MET A 145 -16.55 -2.65 -2.42
C MET A 145 -16.33 -3.65 -3.56
N LEU A 146 -16.65 -4.93 -3.35
CA LEU A 146 -16.53 -5.96 -4.40
C LEU A 146 -17.54 -5.73 -5.53
N LEU A 147 -18.80 -5.44 -5.20
CA LEU A 147 -19.82 -5.12 -6.20
C LEU A 147 -19.42 -3.91 -7.04
N TYR A 148 -18.83 -2.88 -6.43
CA TYR A 148 -18.33 -1.72 -7.16
C TYR A 148 -17.28 -2.13 -8.22
N VAL A 149 -16.32 -2.98 -7.86
CA VAL A 149 -15.33 -3.53 -8.81
C VAL A 149 -16.03 -4.28 -9.96
N ALA A 150 -17.05 -5.08 -9.64
CA ALA A 150 -17.86 -5.80 -10.65
C ALA A 150 -18.60 -4.84 -11.60
N VAL A 151 -19.23 -3.79 -11.07
CA VAL A 151 -19.93 -2.77 -11.86
C VAL A 151 -18.94 -2.04 -12.76
N CYS A 152 -17.77 -1.66 -12.25
CA CYS A 152 -16.70 -1.04 -13.06
C CYS A 152 -16.20 -1.98 -14.17
N TYR A 153 -16.07 -3.28 -13.90
CA TYR A 153 -15.67 -4.25 -14.93
C TYR A 153 -16.70 -4.39 -16.06
N ILE A 154 -17.99 -4.46 -15.71
CA ILE A 154 -19.07 -4.57 -16.69
C ILE A 154 -19.24 -3.26 -17.49
N GLY A 155 -19.10 -2.12 -16.81
CA GLY A 155 -19.25 -0.79 -17.41
C GLY A 155 -18.03 -0.29 -18.20
N SER A 156 -16.85 -0.91 -18.04
CA SER A 156 -15.64 -0.44 -18.72
C SER A 156 -15.68 -0.75 -20.23
N THR A 157 -15.72 0.30 -21.05
CA THR A 157 -15.51 0.23 -22.51
C THR A 157 -14.03 0.18 -22.88
N ASP A 158 -13.14 0.61 -21.98
CA ASP A 158 -11.70 0.62 -22.17
C ASP A 158 -11.11 -0.79 -22.08
N GLY A 159 -10.65 -1.31 -23.22
CA GLY A 159 -10.06 -2.65 -23.33
C GLY A 159 -8.87 -2.87 -22.38
N VAL A 160 -8.06 -1.83 -22.13
CA VAL A 160 -6.87 -1.90 -21.26
C VAL A 160 -7.25 -2.10 -19.79
N LEU A 161 -8.26 -1.38 -19.28
CA LEU A 161 -8.72 -1.52 -17.90
C LEU A 161 -9.33 -2.92 -17.69
N ARG A 162 -10.13 -3.38 -18.65
CA ARG A 162 -10.76 -4.71 -18.60
C ARG A 162 -9.72 -5.83 -18.59
N GLU A 163 -8.69 -5.73 -19.42
CA GLU A 163 -7.60 -6.71 -19.45
C GLU A 163 -6.80 -6.72 -18.14
N ARG A 164 -6.55 -5.53 -17.56
CA ARG A 164 -5.89 -5.41 -16.25
C ARG A 164 -6.69 -6.08 -15.14
N LEU A 165 -8.01 -5.87 -15.09
CA LEU A 165 -8.90 -6.51 -14.12
C LEU A 165 -8.96 -8.03 -14.34
N TRP A 166 -9.03 -8.47 -15.60
CA TRP A 166 -9.05 -9.89 -15.96
C TRP A 166 -7.79 -10.63 -15.48
N ARG A 167 -6.62 -9.99 -15.57
CA ARG A 167 -5.36 -10.54 -15.05
C ARG A 167 -5.45 -10.90 -13.57
N TYR A 168 -6.22 -10.14 -12.79
CA TYR A 168 -6.41 -10.34 -11.36
C TYR A 168 -7.72 -11.08 -10.99
N ARG A 169 -8.39 -11.72 -11.96
CA ARG A 169 -9.68 -12.40 -11.74
C ARG A 169 -9.64 -13.46 -10.63
N HIS A 170 -8.55 -14.20 -10.50
CA HIS A 170 -8.42 -15.24 -9.46
C HIS A 170 -8.28 -14.63 -8.07
N PHE A 171 -7.56 -13.51 -7.96
CA PHE A 171 -7.49 -12.76 -6.71
C PHE A 171 -8.87 -12.25 -6.31
N TYR A 172 -9.59 -11.64 -7.25
CA TYR A 172 -10.96 -11.13 -7.04
C TYR A 172 -11.98 -12.23 -6.70
N ALA A 173 -11.92 -13.39 -7.37
CA ALA A 173 -12.75 -14.54 -7.03
C ALA A 173 -12.46 -15.06 -5.61
N GLY A 174 -11.18 -15.09 -5.21
CA GLY A 174 -10.78 -15.43 -3.84
C GLY A 174 -11.37 -14.47 -2.80
N LEU A 175 -11.39 -13.16 -3.08
CA LEU A 175 -12.01 -12.17 -2.18
C LEU A 175 -13.50 -12.44 -1.98
N TRP A 176 -14.25 -12.75 -3.05
CA TRP A 176 -15.67 -13.09 -2.95
C TRP A 176 -15.91 -14.32 -2.08
N VAL A 177 -15.18 -15.39 -2.34
CA VAL A 177 -15.30 -16.64 -1.56
C VAL A 177 -15.05 -16.36 -0.08
N LEU A 178 -13.96 -15.65 0.25
CA LEU A 178 -13.60 -15.38 1.63
C LEU A 178 -14.60 -14.43 2.32
N VAL A 179 -15.12 -13.40 1.65
CA VAL A 179 -16.16 -12.51 2.22
C VAL A 179 -17.47 -13.26 2.47
N ILE A 180 -17.87 -14.17 1.59
CA ILE A 180 -19.04 -15.04 1.83
C ILE A 180 -18.79 -15.96 3.03
N CYS A 181 -17.59 -16.53 3.13
CA CYS A 181 -17.19 -17.31 4.31
C CYS A 181 -17.24 -16.49 5.60
N VAL A 182 -16.83 -15.21 5.59
CA VAL A 182 -16.93 -14.31 6.76
C VAL A 182 -18.39 -14.19 7.24
N VAL A 183 -19.31 -13.95 6.31
CA VAL A 183 -20.75 -13.82 6.64
C VAL A 183 -21.31 -15.14 7.15
N ALA A 184 -20.98 -16.25 6.48
CA ALA A 184 -21.43 -17.59 6.86
C ALA A 184 -20.89 -17.98 8.24
N GLU A 185 -19.61 -17.71 8.51
CA GLU A 185 -18.96 -17.95 9.79
C GLU A 185 -19.66 -17.17 10.91
N ASN A 186 -19.89 -15.86 10.72
CA ASN A 186 -20.64 -15.05 11.69
C ASN A 186 -22.05 -15.58 11.94
N ALA A 187 -22.76 -16.01 10.89
CA ALA A 187 -24.11 -16.56 11.01
C ALA A 187 -24.11 -17.89 11.79
N VAL A 188 -23.18 -18.81 11.49
CA VAL A 188 -23.04 -20.08 12.20
C VAL A 188 -22.75 -19.83 13.67
N PHE A 189 -21.79 -18.96 13.96
CA PHE A 189 -21.40 -18.66 15.33
C PHE A 189 -22.53 -18.04 16.16
N MET A 190 -23.35 -17.17 15.59
CA MET A 190 -24.38 -16.45 16.33
C MET A 190 -25.72 -17.19 16.42
N PHE A 191 -26.07 -18.01 15.43
CA PHE A 191 -27.38 -18.66 15.38
C PHE A 191 -27.35 -20.18 15.58
N VAL A 192 -26.21 -20.83 15.37
CA VAL A 192 -26.11 -22.30 15.38
C VAL A 192 -25.36 -22.83 16.60
N ILE A 193 -24.32 -22.12 17.05
CA ILE A 193 -23.51 -22.57 18.19
C ILE A 193 -24.21 -22.21 19.51
N ASP A 194 -24.43 -23.22 20.36
CA ASP A 194 -25.06 -23.04 21.66
C ASP A 194 -24.16 -22.21 22.62
N PRO A 195 -24.67 -21.12 23.21
CA PRO A 195 -23.96 -20.32 24.20
C PRO A 195 -23.38 -21.12 25.38
N GLN A 196 -24.00 -22.25 25.76
CA GLN A 196 -23.52 -23.10 26.85
C GLN A 196 -22.24 -23.86 26.47
N LEU A 197 -22.09 -24.24 25.20
CA LEU A 197 -20.90 -24.93 24.69
C LEU A 197 -19.69 -23.98 24.64
N VAL A 198 -19.95 -22.71 24.35
CA VAL A 198 -18.98 -21.61 24.45
C VAL A 198 -18.55 -21.36 25.91
N ALA A 199 -19.52 -21.27 26.82
CA ALA A 199 -19.26 -21.04 28.24
C ALA A 199 -18.44 -22.19 28.88
N SER A 200 -18.60 -23.42 28.38
CA SER A 200 -17.79 -24.57 28.81
C SER A 200 -16.31 -24.50 28.41
N GLY A 201 -15.90 -23.52 27.58
CA GLY A 201 -14.54 -23.38 27.06
C GLY A 201 -14.14 -24.44 26.02
N SER A 202 -15.09 -25.29 25.61
CA SER A 202 -14.88 -26.35 24.61
C SER A 202 -14.70 -25.79 23.20
N VAL A 203 -15.36 -24.66 22.90
CA VAL A 203 -15.25 -23.95 21.62
C VAL A 203 -14.66 -22.56 21.88
N PRO A 204 -13.52 -22.20 21.27
CA PRO A 204 -12.99 -20.84 21.35
C PRO A 204 -13.90 -19.92 20.53
N PHE A 205 -14.81 -19.22 21.20
CA PHE A 205 -15.70 -18.24 20.58
C PHE A 205 -15.37 -16.85 21.10
N PHE A 206 -15.07 -15.94 20.17
CA PHE A 206 -15.04 -14.51 20.40
C PHE A 206 -15.83 -13.86 19.27
N PRO A 207 -16.82 -13.01 19.55
CA PRO A 207 -17.58 -12.30 18.53
C PRO A 207 -16.70 -11.50 17.53
N GLU A 208 -15.47 -11.17 17.93
CA GLU A 208 -14.52 -10.39 17.13
C GLU A 208 -13.44 -11.24 16.41
N ARG A 209 -13.32 -12.55 16.70
CA ARG A 209 -12.35 -13.43 16.02
C ARG A 209 -13.02 -14.17 14.87
N ASN A 210 -13.00 -13.58 13.68
CA ASN A 210 -13.45 -14.23 12.45
C ASN A 210 -12.25 -14.84 11.69
N PHE A 211 -12.18 -16.17 11.59
CA PHE A 211 -11.10 -16.90 10.91
C PHE A 211 -11.10 -16.65 9.41
N ALA A 212 -12.26 -16.58 8.77
CA ALA A 212 -12.38 -16.23 7.36
C ALA A 212 -11.90 -14.80 7.08
N GLU A 213 -12.12 -13.85 8.00
CA GLU A 213 -11.62 -12.47 7.86
C GLU A 213 -10.10 -12.41 7.96
N ASN A 214 -9.53 -13.17 8.90
CA ASN A 214 -8.08 -13.35 8.98
C ASN A 214 -7.50 -13.98 7.71
N ALA A 215 -8.15 -15.00 7.15
CA ALA A 215 -7.74 -15.61 5.90
C ALA A 215 -7.85 -14.64 4.71
N LEU A 216 -8.91 -13.82 4.65
CA LEU A 216 -9.06 -12.73 3.69
C LEU A 216 -7.89 -11.76 3.76
N MET A 217 -7.49 -11.36 4.97
CA MET A 217 -6.39 -10.43 5.16
C MET A 217 -5.04 -11.04 4.83
N ILE A 218 -4.81 -12.33 5.12
CA ILE A 218 -3.63 -13.07 4.65
C ILE A 218 -3.60 -13.13 3.12
N TRP A 219 -4.74 -13.37 2.47
CA TRP A 219 -4.84 -13.41 1.01
C TRP A 219 -4.48 -12.05 0.38
N CYS A 220 -5.00 -10.96 0.94
CA CYS A 220 -4.63 -9.60 0.56
C CYS A 220 -3.14 -9.32 0.80
N ALA A 221 -2.61 -9.71 1.97
CA ALA A 221 -1.20 -9.54 2.31
C ALA A 221 -0.29 -10.27 1.33
N ALA A 222 -0.58 -11.54 1.03
CA ALA A 222 0.17 -12.32 0.06
C ALA A 222 0.19 -11.66 -1.32
N PHE A 223 -0.97 -11.19 -1.80
CA PHE A 223 -1.08 -10.49 -3.08
C PHE A 223 -0.20 -9.24 -3.14
N VAL A 224 -0.26 -8.38 -2.13
CA VAL A 224 0.50 -7.13 -2.10
C VAL A 224 1.99 -7.40 -1.92
N CYS A 225 2.38 -8.32 -1.02
CA CYS A 225 3.78 -8.69 -0.82
C CYS A 225 4.42 -9.27 -2.08
N VAL A 226 3.72 -10.14 -2.83
CA VAL A 226 4.20 -10.64 -4.12
C VAL A 226 4.34 -9.51 -5.14
N GLY A 227 3.42 -8.54 -5.14
CA GLY A 227 3.51 -7.33 -5.95
C GLY A 227 4.75 -6.48 -5.63
N CYS A 228 4.98 -6.19 -4.35
CA CYS A 228 6.15 -5.44 -3.87
C CYS A 228 7.45 -6.20 -4.14
N TRP A 229 7.49 -7.52 -3.94
CA TRP A 229 8.67 -8.32 -4.24
C TRP A 229 9.06 -8.22 -5.72
N ARG A 230 8.08 -8.30 -6.63
CA ARG A 230 8.34 -8.11 -8.07
C ARG A 230 8.86 -6.70 -8.36
N LEU A 231 8.29 -5.67 -7.72
CA LEU A 231 8.76 -4.30 -7.86
C LEU A 231 10.24 -4.16 -7.42
N PHE A 232 10.60 -4.73 -6.27
CA PHE A 232 11.98 -4.70 -5.78
C PHE A 232 12.92 -5.53 -6.66
N ALA A 233 12.51 -6.72 -7.09
CA ALA A 233 13.30 -7.57 -7.97
C ALA A 233 13.57 -6.91 -9.33
N LEU A 234 12.62 -6.12 -9.84
CA LEU A 234 12.83 -5.31 -11.04
C LEU A 234 13.85 -4.22 -10.78
N HIS A 235 13.72 -3.46 -9.69
CA HIS A 235 14.68 -2.40 -9.35
C HIS A 235 16.09 -2.94 -9.06
N PHE A 236 16.20 -4.17 -8.55
CA PHE A 236 17.47 -4.83 -8.32
C PHE A 236 18.12 -5.36 -9.62
N LYS A 237 17.31 -5.83 -10.58
CA LYS A 237 17.80 -6.34 -11.88
C LYS A 237 18.09 -5.21 -12.89
N THR A 238 17.32 -4.13 -12.85
CA THR A 238 17.57 -2.90 -13.60
C THR A 238 17.84 -1.79 -12.60
N PRO A 239 19.09 -1.57 -12.15
CA PRO A 239 19.43 -0.33 -11.47
C PRO A 239 18.98 0.85 -12.37
N PRO A 240 18.53 1.98 -11.80
CA PRO A 240 17.72 2.98 -12.51
C PRO A 240 18.44 3.58 -13.71
N ALA A 241 18.27 2.96 -14.88
CA ALA A 241 18.72 3.48 -16.18
C ALA A 241 17.78 4.57 -16.73
N GLU A 242 16.60 4.76 -16.11
CA GLU A 242 15.62 5.75 -16.56
C GLU A 242 16.09 7.21 -16.38
N ASN A 243 17.02 7.44 -15.43
CA ASN A 243 17.72 8.73 -15.36
C ASN A 243 18.74 8.88 -16.48
N CYS A 244 19.39 7.80 -16.94
CA CYS A 244 20.40 7.88 -17.99
C CYS A 244 19.76 8.29 -19.32
N ASP A 245 18.68 7.62 -19.75
CA ASP A 245 18.05 7.93 -21.05
C ASP A 245 17.41 9.33 -21.08
N LYS A 246 16.73 9.75 -20.00
CA LYS A 246 16.16 11.10 -19.89
C LYS A 246 17.24 12.18 -19.80
N THR A 247 18.33 11.91 -19.07
CA THR A 247 19.47 12.85 -18.96
C THR A 247 20.20 12.96 -20.28
N VAL A 248 20.43 11.84 -20.98
CA VAL A 248 21.06 11.82 -22.31
C VAL A 248 20.20 12.57 -23.32
N ALA A 249 18.87 12.36 -23.32
CA ALA A 249 17.96 13.09 -24.21
C ALA A 249 17.87 14.59 -23.89
N PHE A 250 17.82 14.95 -22.60
CA PHE A 250 17.84 16.36 -22.16
C PHE A 250 19.14 17.06 -22.57
N ILE A 251 20.29 16.41 -22.32
CA ILE A 251 21.59 16.93 -22.75
C ILE A 251 21.62 17.06 -24.27
N ALA A 252 21.24 16.04 -25.03
CA ALA A 252 21.27 16.08 -26.49
C ALA A 252 20.41 17.20 -27.09
N ASN A 253 19.26 17.51 -26.48
CA ASN A 253 18.38 18.59 -26.95
C ASN A 253 18.89 19.99 -26.55
N GLY A 254 19.48 20.13 -25.36
CA GLY A 254 19.94 21.42 -24.82
C GLY A 254 21.35 21.82 -25.25
N LEU A 255 22.19 20.84 -25.62
CA LEU A 255 23.61 21.05 -25.91
C LEU A 255 23.85 22.02 -27.07
N PRO A 256 23.16 21.92 -28.24
CA PRO A 256 23.42 22.82 -29.35
C PRO A 256 23.17 24.29 -29.00
N SER A 257 22.02 24.57 -28.36
CA SER A 257 21.66 25.93 -27.95
C SER A 257 22.63 26.51 -26.92
N TYR A 258 23.13 25.68 -26.01
CA TYR A 258 24.09 26.11 -25.00
C TYR A 258 25.47 26.35 -25.61
N CYS A 259 25.91 25.49 -26.52
CA CYS A 259 27.17 25.65 -27.26
C CYS A 259 27.18 26.91 -28.12
N ASP A 260 26.08 27.18 -28.83
CA ASP A 260 25.93 28.39 -29.65
C ASP A 260 25.96 29.65 -28.79
N ARG A 261 25.28 29.64 -27.64
CA ARG A 261 25.23 30.80 -26.73
C ARG A 261 26.60 31.23 -26.21
N TYR A 262 27.50 30.27 -25.95
CA TYR A 262 28.83 30.53 -25.39
C TYR A 262 29.97 30.36 -26.40
N GLY A 263 29.67 30.14 -27.69
CA GLY A 263 30.68 29.99 -28.75
C GLY A 263 31.64 28.81 -28.52
N LEU A 264 31.09 27.66 -28.13
CA LEU A 264 31.86 26.43 -27.95
C LEU A 264 32.19 25.80 -29.31
N SER A 265 33.42 25.31 -29.46
CA SER A 265 33.83 24.57 -30.66
C SER A 265 33.26 23.15 -30.65
N ALA A 266 33.20 22.49 -31.82
CA ALA A 266 32.73 21.11 -31.94
C ALA A 266 33.46 20.14 -30.97
N ARG A 267 34.76 20.35 -30.74
CA ARG A 267 35.52 19.51 -29.79
C ARG A 267 35.19 19.83 -28.34
N GLU A 268 34.89 21.08 -28.02
CA GLU A 268 34.43 21.48 -26.68
C GLU A 268 33.01 20.99 -26.40
N GLU A 269 32.14 20.95 -27.41
CA GLU A 269 30.81 20.37 -27.33
C GLU A 269 30.85 18.88 -26.96
N GLU A 270 31.68 18.09 -27.66
CA GLU A 270 31.86 16.66 -27.35
C GLU A 270 32.36 16.46 -25.92
N VAL A 271 33.35 17.25 -25.47
CA VAL A 271 33.87 17.19 -24.11
C VAL A 271 32.80 17.62 -23.09
N LEU A 272 32.03 18.67 -23.38
CA LEU A 272 30.94 19.15 -22.52
C LEU A 272 29.87 18.08 -22.34
N ARG A 273 29.50 17.36 -23.41
CA ARG A 273 28.55 16.24 -23.35
C ARG A 273 28.97 15.20 -22.31
N GLU A 274 30.22 14.75 -22.38
CA GLU A 274 30.73 13.75 -21.43
C GLU A 274 30.87 14.30 -20.00
N VAL A 275 31.16 15.60 -19.88
CA VAL A 275 31.15 16.31 -18.59
C VAL A 275 29.74 16.32 -17.97
N LEU A 276 28.71 16.61 -18.76
CA LEU A 276 27.30 16.64 -18.33
C LEU A 276 26.75 15.25 -17.99
N LEU A 277 27.29 14.19 -18.61
CA LEU A 277 27.03 12.79 -18.25
C LEU A 277 27.73 12.35 -16.95
N GLY A 278 28.53 13.24 -16.33
CA GLY A 278 29.17 12.99 -15.03
C GLY A 278 30.49 12.22 -15.09
N LYS A 279 31.08 12.03 -16.28
CA LYS A 279 32.35 11.27 -16.45
C LYS A 279 33.56 12.07 -16.00
N ASP A 280 34.50 11.47 -15.27
CA ASP A 280 35.72 12.16 -14.88
C ASP A 280 36.68 12.37 -16.07
N ASN A 281 37.69 13.24 -15.91
CA ASN A 281 38.60 13.58 -17.01
C ASN A 281 39.38 12.36 -17.53
N GLN A 282 39.57 11.33 -16.69
CA GLN A 282 40.27 10.11 -17.06
C GLN A 282 39.40 9.21 -17.93
N CYS A 283 38.11 9.03 -17.60
CA CYS A 283 37.16 8.34 -18.46
C CYS A 283 36.99 9.06 -19.80
N ILE A 284 36.83 10.39 -19.79
CA ILE A 284 36.71 11.20 -21.01
C ILE A 284 37.94 11.01 -21.91
N ALA A 285 39.14 11.06 -21.32
CA ALA A 285 40.39 10.86 -22.05
C ALA A 285 40.43 9.48 -22.71
N SER A 286 40.03 8.42 -21.99
CA SER A 286 40.02 7.06 -22.53
C SER A 286 38.98 6.87 -23.64
N GLU A 287 37.75 7.40 -23.49
CA GLU A 287 36.67 7.21 -24.46
C GLU A 287 36.89 8.03 -25.73
N MET A 288 37.36 9.27 -25.58
CA MET A 288 37.62 10.16 -26.71
C MET A 288 39.01 9.94 -27.35
N SER A 289 39.78 8.95 -26.85
CA SER A 289 41.17 8.69 -27.26
C SER A 289 42.06 9.93 -27.22
N LEU A 290 41.94 10.71 -26.14
CA LEU A 290 42.70 11.95 -25.89
C LEU A 290 43.70 11.78 -24.75
N ALA A 291 44.75 12.59 -24.74
CA ALA A 291 45.60 12.70 -23.57
C ALA A 291 44.83 13.40 -22.42
N LEU A 292 45.07 12.96 -21.17
CA LEU A 292 44.44 13.55 -19.98
C LEU A 292 44.70 15.06 -19.86
N SER A 293 45.88 15.51 -20.29
CA SER A 293 46.23 16.94 -20.35
C SER A 293 45.33 17.71 -21.31
N THR A 294 45.03 17.15 -22.48
CA THR A 294 44.15 17.76 -23.49
C THR A 294 42.73 17.92 -22.97
N VAL A 295 42.18 16.91 -22.29
CA VAL A 295 40.84 17.01 -21.67
C VAL A 295 40.80 18.12 -20.62
N LYS A 296 41.84 18.23 -19.76
CA LYS A 296 41.92 19.31 -18.77
C LYS A 296 41.92 20.70 -19.43
N VAL A 297 42.62 20.86 -20.55
CA VAL A 297 42.62 22.12 -21.32
C VAL A 297 41.23 22.42 -21.88
N HIS A 298 40.55 21.44 -22.49
CA HIS A 298 39.18 21.64 -22.99
C HIS A 298 38.20 22.02 -21.88
N VAL A 299 38.23 21.32 -20.74
CA VAL A 299 37.38 21.65 -19.58
C VAL A 299 37.69 23.06 -19.06
N HIS A 300 38.96 23.46 -18.98
CA HIS A 300 39.34 24.81 -18.59
C HIS A 300 38.79 25.88 -19.55
N ASN A 301 38.91 25.65 -20.86
CA ASN A 301 38.39 26.56 -21.88
C ASN A 301 36.85 26.66 -21.82
N ILE A 302 36.15 25.55 -21.61
CA ILE A 302 34.69 25.52 -21.45
C ILE A 302 34.27 26.35 -20.23
N LEU A 303 34.94 26.17 -19.08
CA LEU A 303 34.66 26.96 -17.88
C LEU A 303 34.93 28.44 -18.10
N HIS A 304 36.02 28.78 -18.78
CA HIS A 304 36.36 30.17 -19.11
C HIS A 304 35.31 30.79 -20.05
N LYS A 305 34.87 30.09 -21.09
CA LYS A 305 33.86 30.58 -22.05
C LYS A 305 32.46 30.71 -21.45
N THR A 306 32.11 29.83 -20.52
CA THR A 306 30.81 29.85 -19.82
C THR A 306 30.81 30.73 -18.57
N GLY A 307 31.97 31.24 -18.15
CA GLY A 307 32.13 32.06 -16.95
C GLY A 307 31.96 31.29 -15.63
N GLN A 308 32.10 29.97 -15.64
CA GLN A 308 31.81 29.11 -14.49
C GLN A 308 33.08 28.79 -13.71
N ALA A 309 33.01 28.83 -12.37
CA ALA A 309 34.17 28.65 -11.51
C ALA A 309 34.62 27.17 -11.40
N ASN A 310 33.66 26.24 -11.47
CA ASN A 310 33.93 24.83 -11.36
C ASN A 310 32.92 24.00 -12.17
N ARG A 311 33.20 22.70 -12.26
CA ARG A 311 32.38 21.74 -12.99
C ARG A 311 30.94 21.61 -12.46
N GLN A 312 30.74 21.73 -11.14
CA GLN A 312 29.41 21.62 -10.55
C GLN A 312 28.55 22.83 -10.93
N ASP A 313 29.13 24.03 -10.93
CA ASP A 313 28.48 25.26 -11.36
C ASP A 313 28.14 25.21 -12.86
N LEU A 314 29.02 24.67 -13.69
CA LEU A 314 28.76 24.42 -15.11
C LEU A 314 27.56 23.50 -15.36
N MET A 315 27.48 22.37 -14.64
CA MET A 315 26.36 21.44 -14.77
C MET A 315 25.05 22.08 -14.30
N ARG A 316 25.11 22.96 -13.30
CA ARG A 316 23.96 23.70 -12.78
C ARG A 316 23.51 24.79 -13.75
N ASP A 317 24.45 25.53 -14.35
CA ASP A 317 24.16 26.58 -15.33
C ASP A 317 23.50 26.00 -16.58
N PHE A 318 24.01 24.86 -17.08
CA PHE A 318 23.40 24.13 -18.19
C PHE A 318 21.92 23.83 -17.92
N ARG A 319 21.58 23.31 -16.74
CA ARG A 319 20.18 22.99 -16.38
C ARG A 319 19.26 24.21 -16.26
N MET A 320 19.81 25.41 -16.07
CA MET A 320 19.02 26.64 -15.99
C MET A 320 18.81 27.32 -17.35
N HIS A 321 19.68 27.03 -18.33
CA HIS A 321 19.76 27.75 -19.58
C HIS A 321 19.59 26.88 -20.85
N SER A 322 19.35 25.57 -20.68
CA SER A 322 18.92 24.64 -21.73
C SER A 322 17.42 24.36 -21.65
#